data_AF-A0A415H126-F1
#
_entry.id   AF-A0A415H126-F1
#
_cell.length_a   1.000
_cell.length_b   1.000
_cell.length_c   1.000
_cell.angle_alpha   90.00
_cell.angle_beta   90.00
_cell.angle_gamma   90.00
#
_symmetry.space_group_name_H-M   'P 1'
#
loop_
_entity.id
_entity.type
_entity.pdbx_description
1 polymer ?
#
loop_
_entity_poly.entity_id
_entity_poly.type
_entity_poly.pdbx_seq_one_letter_code
_entity_poly.pdbx_strand_id
1 'polypeptide(L)'
;MKMATDINSNNITFISNDAMLHYIVQHDNIDIVGVRNDMEREMNNSYLEQHNHNVWRGNDGKWRTYIDDETNPRGYVLKVRTTQKAIEDLIIKHYKDKELDPFIDQVFHEWNNQRLSYGEISNQSYNRYMNDFKRFFPKNCSLMKKKFSEINGLNHQTL
;
A
#
# COMPACT_ATOMS: atom_id res chain seq x y z
N MET A 1 64.35 16.66 -21.96
CA MET A 1 63.03 17.32 -22.14
C MET A 1 62.12 16.78 -21.06
N LYS A 2 61.47 17.67 -20.30
CA LYS A 2 60.77 17.39 -19.04
C LYS A 2 59.55 16.48 -19.23
N MET A 3 59.29 15.73 -18.15
CA MET A 3 58.11 14.91 -17.85
C MET A 3 56.78 15.57 -18.24
N ALA A 4 55.80 14.72 -18.62
CA ALA A 4 54.41 14.91 -18.25
C ALA A 4 53.79 13.53 -17.98
N THR A 5 53.79 13.17 -16.70
CA THR A 5 52.89 12.20 -16.08
C THR A 5 51.46 12.74 -16.01
N ASP A 6 50.53 11.79 -15.85
CA ASP A 6 49.16 11.94 -15.32
C ASP A 6 48.11 12.50 -16.31
N ILE A 7 46.86 12.02 -16.35
CA ILE A 7 46.02 11.51 -15.27
C ILE A 7 45.07 10.44 -15.84
N ASN A 8 45.12 9.23 -15.27
CA ASN A 8 44.08 8.22 -15.36
C ASN A 8 42.78 8.78 -14.76
N SER A 9 41.97 9.44 -15.58
CA SER A 9 40.72 10.06 -15.15
C SER A 9 39.55 9.09 -15.38
N ASN A 10 39.08 8.54 -14.25
CA ASN A 10 37.68 8.21 -13.98
C ASN A 10 37.04 7.08 -14.79
N ASN A 11 37.47 5.85 -14.55
CA ASN A 11 36.54 4.73 -14.57
C ASN A 11 35.83 4.68 -13.21
N ILE A 12 34.87 5.58 -12.99
CA ILE A 12 33.86 5.37 -11.95
C ILE A 12 33.04 4.18 -12.45
N THR A 13 33.31 3.01 -11.89
CA THR A 13 32.49 1.82 -12.11
C THR A 13 31.05 2.20 -11.79
N PHE A 14 30.15 2.00 -12.75
CA PHE A 14 28.71 2.18 -12.52
C PHE A 14 28.27 1.08 -11.55
N ILE A 15 28.40 1.35 -10.25
CA ILE A 15 27.91 0.46 -9.21
C ILE A 15 26.39 0.54 -9.28
N SER A 16 25.74 -0.61 -9.53
CA SER A 16 24.29 -0.71 -9.50
C SER A 16 23.78 -0.32 -8.10
N ASN A 17 22.66 0.40 -8.03
CA ASN A 17 22.02 0.77 -6.77
C ASN A 17 21.81 -0.44 -5.85
N ASP A 18 21.47 -1.59 -6.43
CA ASP A 18 21.29 -2.85 -5.70
C ASP A 18 22.58 -3.34 -5.02
N ALA A 19 23.71 -3.27 -5.74
CA ALA A 19 25.02 -3.62 -5.20
C ALA A 19 25.46 -2.65 -4.08
N MET A 20 25.13 -1.36 -4.22
CA MET A 20 25.40 -0.36 -3.20
C MET A 20 24.56 -0.60 -1.93
N LEU A 21 23.27 -0.95 -2.08
CA LEU A 21 22.40 -1.28 -0.95
C LEU A 21 22.90 -2.53 -0.21
N HIS A 22 23.29 -3.59 -0.93
CA HIS A 22 23.86 -4.78 -0.32
C HIS A 22 25.17 -4.49 0.44
N TYR A 23 26.04 -3.66 -0.12
CA TYR A 23 27.28 -3.23 0.52
C TYR A 23 27.00 -2.47 1.83
N ILE A 24 26.07 -1.50 1.79
CA ILE A 24 25.69 -0.71 2.97
C ILE A 24 25.14 -1.63 4.06
N VAL A 25 24.24 -2.57 3.73
CA VAL A 25 23.67 -3.52 4.71
C VAL A 25 24.73 -4.42 5.36
N GLN A 26 25.79 -4.78 4.63
CA GLN A 26 26.85 -5.65 5.13
C GLN A 26 27.92 -4.92 5.95
N HIS A 27 28.15 -3.64 5.66
CA HIS A 27 29.29 -2.89 6.21
C HIS A 27 28.89 -1.77 7.17
N ASP A 28 27.78 -1.07 6.90
CA ASP A 28 27.16 -0.18 7.87
C ASP A 28 26.22 -1.04 8.70
N ASN A 29 26.35 -1.00 10.03
CA ASN A 29 25.61 -1.81 11.00
C ASN A 29 24.10 -1.45 11.03
N ILE A 30 23.42 -1.55 9.88
CA ILE A 30 22.02 -1.26 9.69
C ILE A 30 21.22 -2.42 10.27
N ASP A 31 20.45 -2.11 11.32
CA ASP A 31 19.48 -3.03 11.87
C ASP A 31 18.27 -3.13 10.93
N ILE A 32 18.31 -4.09 10.01
CA ILE A 32 17.23 -4.39 9.06
C ILE A 32 15.92 -4.67 9.81
N VAL A 33 15.99 -5.30 10.99
CA VAL A 33 14.80 -5.60 11.80
C VAL A 33 14.22 -4.32 12.36
N GLY A 34 15.07 -3.43 12.89
CA GLY A 34 14.68 -2.10 13.35
C GLY A 34 14.00 -1.27 12.25
N VAL A 35 14.64 -1.18 11.08
CA VAL A 35 14.08 -0.46 9.92
C VAL A 35 12.73 -1.03 9.51
N ARG A 36 12.59 -2.35 9.45
CA ARG A 36 11.31 -3.00 9.13
C ARG A 36 10.23 -2.64 10.16
N ASN A 37 10.54 -2.73 11.45
CA ASN A 37 9.61 -2.42 12.53
C ASN A 37 9.18 -0.94 12.49
N ASP A 38 10.10 -0.04 12.13
CA ASP A 38 9.80 1.37 11.95
C ASP A 38 8.84 1.57 10.78
N MET A 39 9.11 0.97 9.62
CA MET A 39 8.20 1.02 8.46
C MET A 39 6.81 0.46 8.79
N GLU A 40 6.74 -0.69 9.47
CA GLU A 40 5.47 -1.28 9.89
C GLU A 40 4.71 -0.38 10.87
N ARG A 41 5.41 0.29 11.79
CA ARG A 41 4.79 1.25 12.73
C ARG A 41 4.24 2.46 11.99
N GLU A 42 4.99 3.06 11.07
CA GLU A 42 4.54 4.20 10.28
C GLU A 42 3.31 3.84 9.44
N MET A 43 3.31 2.66 8.81
CA MET A 43 2.16 2.15 8.06
C MET A 43 0.96 1.87 8.97
N ASN A 44 1.17 1.30 10.15
CA ASN A 44 0.10 1.09 11.12
C ASN A 44 -0.49 2.42 11.61
N ASN A 45 0.35 3.43 11.84
CA ASN A 45 -0.09 4.77 12.24
C ASN A 45 -0.95 5.43 11.15
N SER A 46 -0.55 5.31 9.88
CA SER A 46 -1.32 5.88 8.78
C SER A 46 -2.73 5.29 8.68
N TYR A 47 -2.91 3.98 8.97
CA TYR A 47 -4.25 3.38 9.06
C TYR A 47 -5.09 3.92 10.22
N LEU A 48 -4.47 4.20 11.36
CA LEU A 48 -5.16 4.80 12.49
C LEU A 48 -5.58 6.25 12.17
N GLU A 49 -4.76 7.00 11.43
CA GLU A 49 -5.08 8.35 10.96
C GLU A 49 -6.18 8.37 9.89
N GLN A 50 -6.23 7.35 9.01
CA GLN A 50 -7.30 7.16 8.03
C GLN A 50 -8.65 6.81 8.67
N HIS A 51 -8.67 6.46 9.95
CA HIS A 51 -9.87 6.02 10.64
C HIS A 51 -10.84 7.17 10.91
N ASN A 52 -11.96 7.18 10.20
CA ASN A 52 -12.93 8.28 10.21
C ASN A 52 -13.79 8.38 11.47
N HIS A 53 -13.69 7.40 12.38
CA HIS A 53 -14.53 7.33 13.58
C HIS A 53 -13.71 7.51 14.84
N ASN A 54 -14.30 8.16 15.84
CA ASN A 54 -13.63 8.32 17.13
C ASN A 54 -13.39 6.94 17.80
N VAL A 55 -12.30 6.83 18.53
CA VAL A 55 -11.99 5.70 19.41
C VAL A 55 -12.15 6.17 20.85
N TRP A 56 -13.07 5.56 21.59
CA TRP A 56 -13.37 6.00 22.96
C TRP A 56 -13.42 4.84 23.94
N ARG A 57 -13.15 5.15 25.22
CA ARG A 57 -13.26 4.22 26.34
C ARG A 57 -14.60 4.44 27.06
N GLY A 58 -15.40 3.39 27.16
CA GLY A 58 -16.65 3.40 27.92
C GLY A 58 -16.42 3.37 29.43
N ASN A 59 -17.49 3.62 30.19
CA ASN A 59 -17.47 3.51 31.65
C ASN A 59 -17.19 2.08 32.14
N ASP A 60 -17.41 1.09 31.29
CA ASP A 60 -17.07 -0.33 31.49
C ASP A 60 -15.58 -0.63 31.27
N GLY A 61 -14.75 0.38 31.01
CA GLY A 61 -13.31 0.24 30.73
C GLY A 61 -13.01 -0.33 29.34
N LYS A 62 -14.03 -0.63 28.53
CA LYS A 62 -13.87 -1.21 27.19
C LYS A 62 -13.68 -0.12 26.15
N TRP A 63 -12.86 -0.42 25.16
CA TRP A 63 -12.57 0.43 24.02
C TRP A 63 -13.53 0.16 22.88
N ARG A 64 -13.99 1.23 22.23
CA ARG A 64 -15.06 1.19 21.24
C ARG A 64 -14.72 2.09 20.06
N THR A 65 -15.13 1.66 18.88
CA THR A 65 -15.14 2.50 17.68
C THR A 65 -16.16 1.97 16.68
N TYR A 66 -16.59 2.81 15.75
CA TYR A 66 -17.34 2.39 14.57
C TYR A 66 -16.39 2.08 13.43
N ILE A 67 -16.72 1.08 12.62
CA ILE A 67 -15.97 0.73 11.42
C ILE A 67 -16.92 0.62 10.25
N ASP A 68 -16.54 1.21 9.11
CA ASP A 68 -17.33 1.20 7.89
C ASP A 68 -17.51 -0.24 7.38
N ASP A 69 -18.75 -0.62 7.14
CA ASP A 69 -19.17 -1.94 6.70
C ASP A 69 -20.31 -1.79 5.69
N GLU A 70 -19.99 -1.95 4.41
CA GLU A 70 -20.92 -1.82 3.29
C GLU A 70 -22.01 -2.89 3.30
N THR A 71 -21.82 -3.99 4.04
CA THR A 71 -22.83 -5.04 4.18
C THR A 71 -23.91 -4.65 5.20
N ASN A 72 -23.64 -3.68 6.06
CA ASN A 72 -24.59 -3.20 7.05
C ASN A 72 -25.50 -2.10 6.45
N PRO A 73 -26.83 -2.14 6.64
CA PRO A 73 -27.73 -1.08 6.17
C PRO A 73 -27.38 0.33 6.67
N ARG A 74 -26.69 0.46 7.81
CA ARG A 74 -26.22 1.75 8.35
C ARG A 74 -24.87 2.20 7.77
N GLY A 75 -24.18 1.33 7.03
CA GLY A 75 -22.85 1.57 6.48
C GLY A 75 -21.70 1.43 7.48
N TYR A 76 -21.98 1.14 8.76
CA TYR A 76 -20.96 0.96 9.80
C TYR A 76 -21.42 0.02 10.92
N VAL A 77 -20.45 -0.54 11.65
CA VAL A 77 -20.65 -1.47 12.77
C VAL A 77 -19.85 -1.03 13.99
N LEU A 78 -20.47 -1.07 15.17
CA LEU A 78 -19.77 -0.85 16.44
C LEU A 78 -18.89 -2.06 16.78
N LYS A 79 -17.61 -1.82 17.03
CA LYS A 79 -16.67 -2.82 17.54
C LYS A 79 -16.25 -2.47 18.96
N VAL A 80 -16.10 -3.50 19.80
CA VAL A 80 -15.76 -3.38 21.22
C VAL A 80 -14.61 -4.32 21.56
N ARG A 81 -13.62 -3.82 22.30
CA ARG A 81 -12.45 -4.56 22.77
C ARG A 81 -12.10 -4.19 24.21
N THR A 82 -11.35 -5.05 24.88
CA THR A 82 -10.97 -4.87 26.28
C THR A 82 -9.78 -3.94 26.46
N THR A 83 -8.88 -3.88 25.48
CA THR A 83 -7.67 -3.05 25.52
C THR A 83 -7.63 -2.06 24.36
N GLN A 84 -6.88 -0.97 24.54
CA GLN A 84 -6.67 0.03 23.48
C GLN A 84 -5.97 -0.60 22.28
N LYS A 85 -4.88 -1.33 22.53
CA LYS A 85 -4.15 -2.05 21.49
C LYS A 85 -5.05 -2.98 20.69
N ALA A 86 -5.96 -3.72 21.32
CA ALA A 86 -6.84 -4.63 20.59
C ALA A 86 -7.88 -3.91 19.71
N ILE A 87 -8.27 -2.67 20.05
CA ILE A 87 -9.13 -1.87 19.16
C ILE A 87 -8.32 -1.25 18.01
N GLU A 88 -7.09 -0.80 18.28
CA GLU A 88 -6.16 -0.28 17.26
C GLU A 88 -5.76 -1.38 16.26
N ASP A 89 -5.36 -2.55 16.75
CA ASP A 89 -5.03 -3.73 15.92
C ASP A 89 -6.21 -4.12 15.03
N LEU A 90 -7.45 -3.94 15.51
CA LEU A 90 -8.65 -4.22 14.75
C LEU A 90 -8.88 -3.19 13.63
N ILE A 91 -8.65 -1.90 13.91
CA ILE A 91 -8.70 -0.82 12.91
C ILE A 91 -7.64 -1.08 11.84
N ILE A 92 -6.38 -1.30 12.25
CA ILE A 92 -5.26 -1.59 11.35
C ILE A 92 -5.60 -2.78 10.46
N LYS A 93 -6.12 -3.87 11.04
CA LYS A 93 -6.52 -5.05 10.26
C LYS A 93 -7.59 -4.72 9.23
N HIS A 94 -8.60 -3.94 9.59
CA HIS A 94 -9.67 -3.55 8.65
C HIS A 94 -9.12 -2.82 7.43
N TYR A 95 -8.21 -1.87 7.62
CA TYR A 95 -7.61 -1.13 6.51
C TYR A 95 -6.60 -1.97 5.71
N LYS A 96 -5.80 -2.81 6.38
CA LYS A 96 -4.93 -3.78 5.70
C LYS A 96 -5.72 -4.76 4.84
N ASP A 97 -6.83 -5.29 5.36
CA ASP A 97 -7.68 -6.21 4.62
C ASP A 97 -8.33 -5.51 3.40
N LYS A 98 -8.65 -4.21 3.50
CA LYS A 98 -9.10 -3.40 2.35
C LYS A 98 -8.00 -3.17 1.31
N GLU A 99 -6.76 -2.91 1.74
CA GLU A 99 -5.63 -2.71 0.83
C GLU A 99 -5.15 -4.03 0.18
N LEU A 100 -5.22 -5.15 0.90
CA LEU A 100 -4.79 -6.46 0.41
C LEU A 100 -5.82 -7.12 -0.51
N ASP A 101 -7.07 -6.68 -0.47
CA ASP A 101 -8.17 -7.25 -1.25
C ASP A 101 -8.98 -6.17 -2.01
N PRO A 102 -8.30 -5.31 -2.80
CA PRO A 102 -8.94 -4.20 -3.49
C PRO A 102 -9.80 -4.69 -4.65
N PHE A 103 -10.73 -3.84 -5.08
CA PHE A 103 -11.46 -4.04 -6.34
C PHE A 103 -10.64 -3.56 -7.54
N ILE A 104 -11.00 -4.02 -8.75
CA ILE A 104 -10.30 -3.68 -10.00
C ILE A 104 -10.23 -2.17 -10.23
N ASP A 105 -11.29 -1.43 -9.90
CA ASP A 105 -11.33 0.02 -10.04
C ASP A 105 -10.38 0.73 -9.09
N GLN A 106 -10.31 0.29 -7.83
CA GLN A 106 -9.40 0.84 -6.84
C GLN A 106 -7.94 0.70 -7.31
N VAL A 107 -7.54 -0.50 -7.73
CA VAL A 107 -6.18 -0.76 -8.26
C VAL A 107 -5.90 0.09 -9.49
N PHE A 108 -6.83 0.16 -10.44
CA PHE A 108 -6.65 0.94 -11.66
C PHE A 108 -6.49 2.43 -11.37
N HIS A 109 -7.36 3.00 -10.53
CA HIS A 109 -7.31 4.43 -10.20
C HIS A 109 -6.04 4.79 -9.44
N GLU A 110 -5.66 3.99 -8.44
CA GLU A 110 -4.44 4.20 -7.69
C GLU A 110 -3.20 4.17 -8.60
N TRP A 111 -3.06 3.12 -9.41
CA TRP A 111 -1.96 2.98 -10.35
C TRP A 111 -1.90 4.15 -11.36
N ASN A 112 -3.03 4.52 -11.96
CA ASN A 112 -3.05 5.61 -12.95
C ASN A 112 -2.75 6.98 -12.32
N ASN A 113 -3.16 7.21 -11.06
CA ASN A 113 -2.84 8.41 -10.30
C ASN A 113 -1.34 8.46 -9.93
N GLN A 114 -0.77 7.36 -9.46
CA GLN A 114 0.66 7.29 -9.11
C GLN A 114 1.53 7.63 -10.32
N ARG A 115 1.25 7.02 -11.47
CA ARG A 115 1.98 7.30 -12.73
C ARG A 115 1.89 8.76 -13.15
N LEU A 116 0.75 9.42 -12.91
CA LEU A 116 0.62 10.85 -13.16
C LEU A 116 1.46 11.66 -12.17
N SER A 117 1.42 11.32 -10.87
CA SER A 117 2.19 12.01 -9.83
C SER A 117 3.70 11.89 -9.99
N TYR A 118 4.18 10.74 -10.47
CA TYR A 118 5.59 10.49 -10.76
C TYR A 118 6.03 11.06 -12.11
N GLY A 119 5.12 11.68 -12.86
CA GLY A 119 5.41 12.27 -14.16
C GLY A 119 5.67 11.24 -15.27
N GLU A 120 5.34 9.97 -15.06
CA GLU A 120 5.49 8.92 -16.08
C GLU A 120 4.49 9.09 -17.23
N ILE A 121 3.34 9.71 -16.96
CA ILE A 121 2.29 9.97 -17.96
C ILE A 121 1.84 11.44 -17.93
N SER A 122 1.40 11.92 -19.09
CA SER A 122 0.77 13.23 -19.20
C SER A 122 -0.71 13.20 -18.79
N ASN A 123 -1.26 14.37 -18.44
CA ASN A 123 -2.71 14.55 -18.19
C ASN A 123 -3.59 14.04 -19.34
N GLN A 124 -3.12 14.18 -20.59
CA GLN A 124 -3.83 13.70 -21.77
C GLN A 124 -3.91 12.16 -21.80
N SER A 125 -2.80 11.50 -21.46
CA SER A 125 -2.72 10.04 -21.37
C SER A 125 -3.57 9.52 -20.20
N TYR A 126 -3.50 10.19 -19.05
CA TYR A 126 -4.35 9.90 -17.89
C TYR A 126 -5.84 9.91 -18.26
N ASN A 127 -6.31 10.97 -18.93
CA ASN A 127 -7.71 11.11 -19.34
C ASN A 127 -8.13 10.04 -20.36
N ARG A 128 -7.24 9.70 -21.29
CA ARG A 128 -7.49 8.61 -22.24
C ARG A 128 -7.70 7.28 -21.52
N TYR A 129 -6.80 6.90 -20.62
CA TYR A 129 -6.91 5.65 -19.87
C TYR A 129 -8.17 5.63 -18.99
N MET A 130 -8.51 6.76 -18.37
CA MET A 130 -9.74 6.89 -17.59
C MET A 130 -11.00 6.66 -18.45
N ASN A 131 -11.01 7.17 -19.68
CA ASN A 131 -12.13 6.99 -20.60
C ASN A 131 -12.21 5.55 -21.11
N ASP A 132 -11.08 4.94 -21.46
CA ASP A 132 -11.02 3.54 -21.89
C ASP A 132 -11.49 2.62 -20.74
N PHE A 133 -11.03 2.86 -19.51
CA PHE A 133 -11.47 2.10 -18.34
C PHE A 133 -12.98 2.16 -18.16
N LYS A 134 -13.57 3.37 -18.20
CA LYS A 134 -15.04 3.54 -18.11
C LYS A 134 -15.79 2.82 -19.23
N ARG A 135 -15.22 2.75 -20.43
CA ARG A 135 -15.83 2.11 -21.59
C ARG A 135 -15.84 0.58 -21.47
N PHE A 136 -14.74 -0.01 -21.01
CA PHE A 136 -14.57 -1.46 -20.95
C PHE A 136 -14.98 -2.07 -19.61
N PHE A 137 -14.95 -1.30 -18.53
CA PHE A 137 -15.36 -1.69 -17.18
C PHE A 137 -16.50 -0.78 -16.70
N PRO A 138 -17.72 -0.96 -17.23
CA PRO A 138 -18.89 -0.25 -16.71
C PRO A 138 -19.27 -0.80 -15.33
N LYS A 139 -19.84 0.05 -14.45
CA LYS A 139 -20.16 -0.27 -13.04
C LYS A 139 -21.02 -1.53 -12.84
N ASN A 140 -21.80 -1.92 -13.84
CA ASN A 140 -22.66 -3.11 -13.80
C ASN A 140 -21.94 -4.40 -14.22
N CYS A 141 -20.69 -4.32 -14.69
CA CYS A 141 -19.91 -5.47 -15.09
C CYS A 141 -19.61 -6.39 -13.89
N SER A 142 -19.76 -7.71 -14.09
CA SER A 142 -19.52 -8.71 -13.05
C SER A 142 -18.08 -8.66 -12.51
N LEU A 143 -17.10 -8.28 -13.33
CA LEU A 143 -15.70 -8.13 -12.91
C LEU A 143 -15.51 -6.97 -11.93
N MET A 144 -16.29 -5.89 -12.05
CA MET A 144 -16.18 -4.75 -11.13
C MET A 144 -16.71 -5.03 -9.72
N LYS A 145 -17.47 -6.13 -9.56
CA LYS A 145 -18.00 -6.57 -8.27
C LYS A 145 -17.15 -7.65 -7.62
N LYS A 146 -16.09 -8.09 -8.31
CA LYS A 146 -15.15 -9.08 -7.81
C LYS A 146 -13.95 -8.39 -7.20
N LYS A 147 -13.48 -8.94 -6.10
CA LYS A 147 -12.21 -8.52 -5.52
C LYS A 147 -11.06 -9.04 -6.36
N PHE A 148 -9.90 -8.38 -6.30
CA PHE A 148 -8.76 -8.74 -7.13
C PHE A 148 -8.29 -10.18 -6.88
N SER A 149 -8.37 -10.65 -5.62
CA SER A 149 -8.07 -12.02 -5.22
C SER A 149 -8.96 -13.08 -5.90
N GLU A 150 -10.19 -12.72 -6.27
CA GLU A 150 -11.20 -13.61 -6.87
C GLU A 150 -11.10 -13.70 -8.41
N ILE A 151 -10.17 -12.94 -9.02
CA ILE A 151 -9.95 -12.94 -10.48
C ILE A 151 -9.09 -14.15 -10.89
N ASN A 152 -8.32 -14.73 -9.97
CA ASN A 152 -7.46 -15.87 -10.25
C ASN A 152 -8.28 -17.16 -10.43
N GLY A 153 -8.52 -17.53 -11.68
CA GLY A 153 -8.94 -18.86 -12.08
C GLY A 153 -7.78 -19.85 -12.05
N LEU A 154 -7.32 -20.28 -10.86
CA LEU A 154 -6.59 -21.53 -10.70
C LEU A 154 -7.30 -22.37 -9.63
N ASN A 155 -8.46 -22.88 -10.02
CA ASN A 155 -8.89 -24.18 -9.53
C ASN A 155 -7.85 -25.19 -10.01
N HIS A 156 -6.80 -25.41 -9.23
CA HIS A 156 -6.07 -26.68 -9.29
C HIS A 156 -7.04 -27.77 -8.82
N GLN A 157 -7.95 -28.19 -9.71
CA GLN A 157 -8.60 -29.48 -9.58
C GLN A 157 -7.49 -30.52 -9.61
N THR A 158 -7.18 -31.03 -8.42
CA THR A 158 -6.35 -32.21 -8.24
C THR A 158 -7.15 -33.39 -8.80
N LEU A 159 -6.65 -33.99 -9.87
CA LEU A 159 -6.98 -35.35 -10.30
C LEU A 159 -5.79 -36.24 -9.97
#